data_AF-A0A7C6DWS8-F1
#
_entry.id   AF-A0A7C6DWS8-F1
#
_cell.length_a   1.000
_cell.length_b   1.000
_cell.length_c   1.000
_cell.angle_alpha   90.00
_cell.angle_beta   90.00
_cell.angle_gamma   90.00
#
_symmetry.space_group_name_H-M   'P 1'
#
loop_
_entity.id
_entity.type
_entity.pdbx_description
1 polymer ?
#
loop_
_entity_poly.entity_id
_entity_poly.type
_entity_poly.pdbx_seq_one_letter_code
_entity_poly.pdbx_strand_id
1 'polypeptide(L)'
;MKNQDFDIESAKTAYTIINSLLAGHEALSDLLVLMSHTIDHEVLQALTATAEWQNYLNSKRELEAVKGLIEKFTEDLKRLEQS
;
A
#
# COMPACT_ATOMS: atom_id res chain seq x y z
N MET A 1 -19.30 31.33 0.75
CA MET A 1 -18.07 30.50 0.79
C MET A 1 -18.37 29.33 1.70
N LYS A 2 -18.64 28.14 1.15
CA LYS A 2 -19.12 26.96 1.91
C LYS A 2 -18.74 25.63 1.22
N ASN A 3 -17.63 25.61 0.47
CA ASN A 3 -17.21 24.47 -0.35
C ASN A 3 -15.80 23.93 -0.02
N GLN A 4 -15.06 24.50 0.94
CA GLN A 4 -13.70 24.02 1.27
C GLN A 4 -13.69 22.99 2.41
N ASP A 5 -14.61 23.06 3.38
CA ASP A 5 -14.62 22.12 4.51
C ASP A 5 -15.02 20.69 4.12
N PHE A 6 -15.87 20.54 3.10
CA PHE A 6 -16.30 19.23 2.60
C PHE A 6 -15.17 18.45 1.91
N ASP A 7 -14.12 19.15 1.47
CA ASP A 7 -12.98 18.58 0.75
C ASP A 7 -11.94 18.00 1.73
N ILE A 8 -11.65 18.71 2.82
CA ILE A 8 -10.59 18.31 3.77
C ILE A 8 -10.98 17.07 4.59
N GLU A 9 -12.19 17.01 5.15
CA GLU A 9 -12.62 15.81 5.89
C GLU A 9 -12.69 14.57 5.01
N SER A 10 -13.23 14.70 3.79
CA SER A 10 -13.28 13.62 2.81
C SER A 10 -11.87 13.15 2.43
N ALA A 11 -10.93 14.07 2.26
CA ALA A 11 -9.54 13.75 1.97
C ALA A 11 -8.84 13.02 3.13
N LYS A 12 -9.12 13.40 4.38
CA LYS A 12 -8.63 12.68 5.58
C LYS A 12 -9.19 11.26 5.69
N THR A 13 -10.47 11.09 5.41
CA THR A 13 -11.10 9.76 5.41
C THR A 13 -10.49 8.89 4.32
N ALA A 14 -10.36 9.40 3.09
CA ALA A 14 -9.72 8.69 1.99
C ALA A 14 -8.28 8.30 2.35
N TYR A 15 -7.50 9.23 2.92
CA TYR A 15 -6.15 8.94 3.40
C TYR A 15 -6.13 7.79 4.42
N THR A 16 -6.99 7.84 5.43
CA THR A 16 -7.04 6.81 6.48
C THR A 16 -7.35 5.44 5.91
N ILE A 17 -8.34 5.35 5.01
CA ILE A 17 -8.73 4.11 4.34
C ILE A 17 -7.54 3.55 3.56
N ILE A 18 -6.90 4.38 2.73
CA ILE A 18 -5.82 3.89 1.87
C ILE A 18 -4.60 3.51 2.71
N ASN A 19 -4.27 4.28 3.75
CA ASN A 19 -3.17 3.95 4.65
C ASN A 19 -3.41 2.62 5.39
N SER A 20 -4.64 2.34 5.82
CA SER A 20 -5.00 1.03 6.40
C SER A 20 -4.87 -0.11 5.39
N LEU A 21 -5.24 0.10 4.13
CA LEU A 21 -5.05 -0.90 3.07
C LEU A 21 -3.57 -1.17 2.79
N LEU A 22 -2.74 -0.12 2.74
CA LEU A 22 -1.30 -0.24 2.56
C LEU A 22 -0.65 -1.01 3.72
N ALA A 23 -1.02 -0.69 4.96
CA ALA A 23 -0.53 -1.40 6.14
C ALA A 23 -0.92 -2.89 6.12
N GLY A 24 -2.15 -3.21 5.70
CA GLY A 24 -2.59 -4.60 5.53
C GLY A 24 -1.79 -5.35 4.46
N HIS A 25 -1.44 -4.66 3.36
CA HIS A 25 -0.60 -5.23 2.32
C HIS A 25 0.85 -5.46 2.78
N GLU A 26 1.43 -4.54 3.57
CA GLU A 26 2.76 -4.74 4.17
C GLU A 26 2.78 -5.98 5.08
N ALA A 27 1.79 -6.12 5.96
CA ALA A 27 1.67 -7.30 6.82
C ALA A 27 1.56 -8.62 6.02
N LEU A 28 0.86 -8.61 4.88
CA LEU A 28 0.80 -9.75 3.98
C LEU A 28 2.16 -10.05 3.33
N SER A 29 2.89 -9.03 2.91
CA SER A 29 4.25 -9.19 2.37
C SER A 29 5.20 -9.80 3.41
N ASP A 30 5.12 -9.35 4.66
CA ASP A 30 5.94 -9.89 5.75
C ASP A 30 5.61 -11.36 6.03
N LEU A 31 4.32 -11.71 6.02
CA LEU A 31 3.90 -13.10 6.16
C LEU A 31 4.43 -13.98 5.03
N LEU A 32 4.42 -13.49 3.78
CA LEU A 32 4.99 -14.20 2.64
C LEU A 32 6.50 -14.47 2.80
N VAL A 33 7.25 -13.50 3.31
CA VAL A 33 8.67 -13.67 3.62
C VAL A 33 8.85 -14.76 4.69
N LEU A 34 8.08 -14.71 5.78
CA LEU A 34 8.12 -15.75 6.81
C LEU A 34 7.79 -17.14 6.24
N MET A 35 6.75 -17.24 5.42
CA MET A 35 6.37 -18.48 4.75
C MET A 35 7.50 -19.01 3.87
N SER A 36 8.22 -18.14 3.15
CA SER A 36 9.34 -18.54 2.29
C SER A 36 10.48 -19.24 3.05
N HIS A 37 10.66 -18.95 4.34
CA HIS A 37 11.63 -19.64 5.19
C HIS A 37 11.16 -21.01 5.67
N THR A 38 9.85 -21.28 5.59
CA THR A 38 9.23 -22.53 6.07
C THR A 38 8.90 -23.52 4.95
N ILE A 39 8.79 -23.03 3.72
CA ILE A 39 8.48 -23.82 2.53
C ILE A 39 9.78 -24.47 2.01
N ASP A 40 9.68 -25.71 1.56
CA ASP A 40 10.79 -26.41 0.92
C ASP A 40 11.27 -25.68 -0.36
N HIS A 41 12.57 -25.78 -0.65
CA HIS A 41 13.18 -25.07 -1.77
C HIS A 41 12.54 -25.39 -3.13
N GLU A 42 12.19 -26.66 -3.39
CA GLU A 42 11.59 -27.07 -4.66
C GLU A 42 10.19 -26.47 -4.83
N VAL A 43 9.42 -26.42 -3.74
CA VAL A 43 8.08 -25.83 -3.73
C VAL A 43 8.15 -24.32 -3.90
N LEU A 44 9.11 -23.66 -3.23
CA LEU A 44 9.35 -22.22 -3.40
C LEU A 44 9.75 -21.88 -4.85
N GLN A 45 10.63 -22.69 -5.45
CA GLN A 45 11.04 -22.52 -6.84
C GLN A 45 9.86 -22.66 -7.80
N ALA A 46 9.02 -23.68 -7.61
CA ALA A 46 7.82 -23.88 -8.41
C ALA A 46 6.84 -22.71 -8.26
N LEU A 47 6.62 -22.23 -7.02
CA LEU A 47 5.73 -21.12 -6.72
C LEU A 47 6.20 -19.82 -7.38
N THR A 48 7.49 -19.50 -7.30
CA THR A 48 8.07 -18.27 -7.86
C THR A 48 8.13 -18.28 -9.40
N ALA A 49 7.98 -19.43 -10.05
CA ALA A 49 7.89 -19.56 -11.50
C ALA A 49 6.46 -19.34 -12.05
N THR A 50 5.45 -19.19 -11.20
CA THR A 50 4.04 -19.03 -11.62
C THR A 50 3.74 -17.62 -12.13
N ALA A 51 2.69 -17.51 -12.95
CA ALA A 51 2.20 -16.21 -13.41
C ALA A 51 1.60 -15.39 -12.25
N GLU A 52 1.00 -16.07 -11.27
CA GLU A 52 0.46 -15.51 -10.05
C GLU A 52 1.55 -14.79 -9.24
N TRP A 53 2.73 -15.39 -9.14
CA TRP A 53 3.88 -14.75 -8.49
C TRP A 53 4.30 -13.46 -9.21
N GLN A 54 4.38 -13.50 -10.54
CA GLN A 54 4.72 -12.32 -11.33
C GLN A 54 3.67 -11.21 -11.17
N ASN A 55 2.39 -11.57 -11.13
CA ASN A 55 1.29 -10.64 -10.88
C ASN A 55 1.37 -10.02 -9.49
N TYR A 56 1.70 -10.82 -8.47
CA TYR A 56 1.93 -10.33 -7.11
C TYR A 56 3.10 -9.32 -7.07
N LEU A 57 4.24 -9.64 -7.70
CA LEU A 57 5.39 -8.72 -7.75
C LEU A 57 5.05 -7.40 -8.47
N ASN A 58 4.24 -7.44 -9.53
CA ASN A 58 3.80 -6.23 -10.21
C ASN A 58 2.87 -5.39 -9.33
N SER A 59 1.87 -6.03 -8.71
CA SER A 59 0.96 -5.38 -7.76
C SER A 59 1.72 -4.74 -6.59
N LYS A 60 2.74 -5.43 -6.05
CA LYS A 60 3.61 -4.89 -5.00
C LYS A 60 4.31 -3.60 -5.43
N ARG A 61 4.90 -3.56 -6.65
CA ARG A 61 5.57 -2.36 -7.17
C ARG A 61 4.59 -1.21 -7.39
N GLU A 62 3.40 -1.49 -7.91
CA GLU A 62 2.36 -0.47 -8.10
C GLU A 62 1.92 0.10 -6.75
N LEU A 63 1.75 -0.73 -5.73
CA LEU A 63 1.39 -0.31 -4.39
C LEU A 63 2.49 0.54 -3.72
N GLU A 64 3.77 0.20 -3.90
CA GLU A 64 4.88 1.02 -3.43
C GLU A 64 4.87 2.41 -4.09
N ALA A 65 4.59 2.49 -5.39
CA ALA A 65 4.46 3.77 -6.09
C ALA A 65 3.25 4.58 -5.58
N VAL A 66 2.11 3.93 -5.37
CA VAL A 66 0.89 4.56 -4.83
C VAL A 66 1.11 5.06 -3.41
N LYS A 67 1.81 4.30 -2.56
CA LYS A 67 2.18 4.72 -1.20
C LYS A 67 2.93 6.04 -1.21
N GLY A 68 3.96 6.18 -2.05
CA GLY A 68 4.74 7.42 -2.13
C GLY A 68 3.90 8.63 -2.59
N LEU A 69 2.92 8.42 -3.49
CA LEU A 69 2.00 9.48 -3.91
C LEU A 69 1.09 9.93 -2.76
N ILE A 70 0.61 8.98 -1.95
CA ILE A 70 -0.26 9.26 -0.80
C ILE A 70 0.49 9.97 0.31
N GLU A 71 1.72 9.55 0.61
CA GLU A 71 2.57 10.23 1.60
C GLU A 71 2.76 11.70 1.23
N LYS A 72 3.08 11.97 -0.04
CA LYS A 72 3.20 13.34 -0.57
C LYS A 72 1.89 14.13 -0.46
N PHE A 73 0.77 13.52 -0.86
CA PHE A 73 -0.56 14.15 -0.76
C PHE A 73 -0.91 14.51 0.69
N THR A 74 -0.57 13.64 1.64
CA THR A 74 -0.81 13.90 3.06
C THR A 74 0.07 15.00 3.62
N GLU A 75 1.32 15.10 3.18
CA GLU A 75 2.19 16.23 3.51
C GLU A 75 1.64 17.56 2.96
N ASP A 76 1.05 17.54 1.77
CA ASP A 76 0.36 18.71 1.20
C ASP A 76 -0.88 19.09 2.03
N LEU A 77 -1.72 18.12 2.39
CA LEU A 77 -2.89 18.36 3.26
C LEU A 77 -2.48 18.94 4.62
N LYS A 78 -1.49 18.36 5.29
CA LYS A 78 -1.00 18.87 6.59
C LYS A 78 -0.52 20.32 6.51
N ARG A 79 0.12 20.71 5.39
CA ARG A 79 0.56 22.09 5.17
C ARG A 79 -0.61 23.05 4.99
N LEU A 80 -1.65 22.61 4.28
CA LEU A 80 -2.88 23.40 4.10
C LEU A 80 -3.64 23.60 5.41
N GLU A 81 -3.62 22.62 6.32
CA GLU A 81 -4.26 22.76 7.65
C GLU A 81 -3.52 23.72 8.60
N GLN A 82 -2.22 23.92 8.38
CA GLN A 82 -1.37 24.78 9.20
C GLN A 82 -1.27 26.22 8.67
N SER A 83 -1.86 26.50 7.50
CA SER A 83 -1.86 27.81 6.83
C SER A 83 -3.16 28.57 7.10
#